data_AF-A0A061QRA3-F1
#
_entry.id   AF-A0A061QRA3-F1
#
_cell.length_a   1.000
_cell.length_b   1.000
_cell.length_c   1.000
_cell.angle_alpha   90.00
_cell.angle_beta   90.00
_cell.angle_gamma   90.00
#
_symmetry.space_group_name_H-M   'P 1'
#
loop_
_entity.id
_entity.type
_entity.pdbx_description
1 polymer ?
#
loop_
_entity_poly.entity_id
_entity_poly.type
_entity_poly.pdbx_seq_one_letter_code
_entity_poly.pdbx_strand_id
1 'polypeptide(L)'
;MEDIWLRESAFLAGNQMSIADLFALSELEQLTLLDGTAGGPTMSAILEPFPRVKQYLSRMKEDLAPHFGAVFRTLYASARAPATRPRL
;
A
#
# COMPACT_ATOMS: atom_id res chain seq x y z
N MET A 1 5.91 12.15 -2.59
CA MET A 1 4.45 12.03 -2.61
C MET A 1 3.78 13.09 -1.75
N GLU A 2 4.06 13.10 -0.44
CA GLU A 2 3.57 14.08 0.55
C GLU A 2 3.61 15.55 0.07
N ASP A 3 4.80 16.06 -0.30
CA ASP A 3 5.00 17.49 -0.58
C ASP A 3 4.87 17.90 -2.05
N ILE A 4 4.55 16.95 -2.94
CA ILE A 4 4.45 17.18 -4.38
C ILE A 4 3.04 16.88 -4.85
N TRP A 5 2.70 15.59 -4.97
CA TRP A 5 1.42 15.15 -5.53
C TRP A 5 0.25 15.35 -4.54
N LEU A 6 0.46 15.00 -3.26
CA LEU A 6 -0.57 15.13 -2.22
C LEU A 6 -0.59 16.50 -1.53
N ARG A 7 0.28 17.43 -1.93
CA ARG A 7 0.41 18.72 -1.25
C ARG A 7 -0.89 19.51 -1.25
N GLU A 8 -1.59 19.51 -2.39
CA GLU A 8 -2.78 20.35 -2.65
C GLU A 8 -3.96 19.55 -3.19
N SER A 9 -3.84 18.23 -3.30
CA SER A 9 -4.87 17.40 -3.92
C SER A 9 -5.09 16.08 -3.17
N ALA A 10 -6.29 15.53 -3.31
CA ALA A 10 -6.70 14.32 -2.58
C ALA A 10 -6.12 13.02 -3.18
N PHE A 11 -5.77 13.03 -4.46
CA PHE A 11 -5.24 11.92 -5.24
C PHE A 11 -3.99 12.36 -6.03
N LEU A 12 -3.24 11.43 -6.59
CA LEU A 12 -1.94 11.74 -7.20
C LEU A 12 -2.00 12.61 -8.46
N ALA A 13 -3.13 12.57 -9.18
CA ALA A 13 -3.35 13.31 -10.41
C ALA A 13 -4.48 14.36 -10.29
N GLY A 14 -4.82 14.78 -9.07
CA GLY A 14 -5.84 15.80 -8.81
C GLY A 14 -6.86 15.38 -7.75
N ASN A 15 -8.12 15.77 -7.94
CA ASN A 15 -9.17 15.58 -6.93
C ASN A 15 -10.12 14.42 -7.23
N GLN A 16 -9.78 13.57 -8.21
CA GLN A 16 -10.50 12.35 -8.54
C GLN A 16 -9.48 11.20 -8.64
N MET A 17 -9.90 10.00 -8.23
CA MET A 17 -9.07 8.80 -8.33
C MET A 17 -8.76 8.49 -9.80
N SER A 18 -7.54 8.06 -10.06
CA SER A 18 -7.04 7.67 -11.37
C SER A 18 -6.24 6.36 -11.29
N ILE A 19 -5.81 5.84 -12.45
CA ILE A 19 -4.93 4.67 -12.49
C ILE A 19 -3.59 4.91 -11.78
N ALA A 20 -3.11 6.16 -11.71
CA ALA A 20 -1.90 6.50 -10.97
C ALA A 20 -2.03 6.15 -9.48
N ASP A 21 -3.24 6.30 -8.93
CA ASP A 21 -3.53 6.00 -7.54
C ASP A 21 -3.53 4.50 -7.26
N LEU A 22 -4.12 3.70 -8.17
CA LEU A 22 -4.09 2.24 -8.07
C LEU A 22 -2.66 1.70 -8.12
N PHE A 23 -1.82 2.27 -8.98
CA PHE A 23 -0.42 1.90 -9.09
C PHE A 23 0.35 2.25 -7.82
N ALA A 24 0.27 3.50 -7.36
CA ALA A 24 0.99 3.93 -6.16
C ALA A 24 0.53 3.21 -4.90
N LEU A 25 -0.76 2.93 -4.76
CA LEU A 25 -1.29 2.15 -3.66
C LEU A 25 -0.71 0.73 -3.63
N SER A 26 -0.53 0.10 -4.80
CA SER A 26 0.08 -1.22 -4.91
C SER A 26 1.54 -1.21 -4.45
N GLU A 27 2.31 -0.19 -4.85
CA GLU A 27 3.70 -0.01 -4.41
C GLU A 27 3.80 0.27 -2.91
N LEU A 28 2.89 1.08 -2.34
CA LEU A 28 2.87 1.37 -0.91
C LEU A 28 2.51 0.15 -0.06
N GLU A 29 1.56 -0.69 -0.51
CA GLU A 29 1.18 -1.91 0.22
C GLU A 29 2.31 -2.95 0.24
N GLN A 30 3.24 -2.95 -0.73
CA GLN A 30 4.42 -3.81 -0.67
C GLN A 30 5.34 -3.49 0.51
N LEU A 31 5.25 -2.31 1.13
CA LEU A 31 5.97 -1.99 2.36
C LEU A 31 5.59 -2.93 3.52
N THR A 32 4.40 -3.54 3.50
CA THR A 32 4.00 -4.55 4.50
C THR A 32 4.85 -5.81 4.45
N LEU A 33 5.55 -6.06 3.34
CA LEU A 33 6.48 -7.19 3.23
C LEU A 33 7.75 -6.95 4.08
N LEU A 34 8.07 -5.68 4.38
CA LEU A 34 9.18 -5.32 5.26
C LEU A 34 8.88 -5.63 6.73
N ASP A 35 7.59 -5.73 7.10
CA ASP A 35 7.15 -6.16 8.44
C ASP A 35 7.54 -7.61 8.76
N GLY A 36 7.99 -8.39 7.76
CA GLY A 36 8.25 -9.82 7.86
C GLY A 36 9.70 -10.26 8.06
N THR A 37 10.68 -9.35 8.09
CA THR A 37 12.11 -9.73 8.16
C THR A 37 12.88 -9.01 9.27
N ALA A 38 13.29 -9.77 10.29
CA ALA A 38 14.53 -9.59 11.05
C ALA A 38 14.92 -8.15 11.47
N GLY A 39 13.98 -7.38 12.05
CA GLY A 39 14.28 -6.08 12.68
C GLY A 39 14.17 -4.84 11.80
N GLY A 40 13.55 -4.94 10.61
CA GLY A 40 13.18 -3.78 9.79
C GLY A 40 12.02 -2.94 10.39
N PRO A 41 11.85 -1.67 9.97
CA PRO A 41 10.75 -0.83 10.42
C PRO A 41 9.42 -1.32 9.84
N THR A 42 8.35 -1.19 10.61
CA THR A 42 7.00 -1.53 10.12
C THR A 42 6.51 -0.52 9.08
N MET A 43 5.56 -0.88 8.22
CA MET A 43 4.89 0.09 7.33
C MET A 43 4.37 1.30 8.11
N SER A 44 3.80 1.07 9.30
CA SER A 44 3.35 2.16 10.17
C SER A 44 4.50 3.06 10.63
N ALA A 45 5.68 2.51 10.94
CA ALA A 45 6.85 3.28 11.34
C ALA A 45 7.45 4.05 10.14
N ILE A 46 7.49 3.44 8.96
CA ILE A 46 7.94 4.07 7.71
C ILE A 46 7.06 5.28 7.37
N LEU A 47 5.73 5.14 7.56
CA LEU A 47 4.76 6.17 7.21
C LEU A 47 4.51 7.21 8.31
N GLU A 48 5.15 7.08 9.48
CA GLU A 48 4.97 8.01 10.60
C GLU A 48 5.15 9.49 10.16
N PRO A 49 6.22 9.85 9.42
CA PRO A 49 6.50 11.24 9.06
C PRO A 49 5.60 11.79 7.95
N PHE A 50 4.73 10.97 7.35
CA PHE A 50 3.99 11.30 6.12
C PHE A 50 2.47 11.30 6.36
N PRO A 51 1.91 12.33 7.04
CA PRO A 51 0.51 12.38 7.41
C PRO A 51 -0.45 12.42 6.22
N ARG A 52 -0.12 13.12 5.11
CA ARG A 52 -0.99 13.11 3.93
C ARG A 52 -0.95 11.77 3.21
N VAL A 53 0.20 11.09 3.17
CA VAL A 53 0.28 9.72 2.65
C VAL A 53 -0.59 8.76 3.47
N LYS A 54 -0.57 8.86 4.81
CA LYS A 54 -1.47 8.07 5.67
C LYS A 54 -2.95 8.36 5.38
N GLN A 55 -3.32 9.63 5.23
CA GLN A 55 -4.69 10.02 4.94
C GLN A 55 -5.15 9.57 3.55
N TYR A 56 -4.26 9.68 2.57
CA TYR A 56 -4.44 9.15 1.22
C TYR A 56 -4.70 7.64 1.24
N LEU A 57 -3.89 6.87 1.96
CA LEU A 57 -4.07 5.42 2.06
C LEU A 57 -5.41 5.03 2.72
N SER A 58 -5.85 5.77 3.74
CA SER A 58 -7.18 5.55 4.34
C SER A 58 -8.29 5.75 3.31
N ARG A 59 -8.22 6.87 2.56
CA ARG A 59 -9.19 7.20 1.51
C ARG A 59 -9.23 6.14 0.43
N MET A 60 -8.08 5.70 -0.06
CA MET A 60 -8.00 4.64 -1.08
C MET A 60 -8.63 3.33 -0.60
N LYS A 61 -8.46 2.97 0.67
CA LYS A 61 -9.06 1.76 1.26
C LYS A 61 -10.59 1.85 1.34
N GLU A 62 -11.11 3.03 1.66
CA GLU A 62 -12.54 3.31 1.69
C GLU A 62 -13.14 3.30 0.28
N ASP A 63 -12.56 4.04 -0.65
CA ASP A 63 -13.08 4.19 -2.02
C ASP A 63 -13.01 2.90 -2.84
N LEU A 64 -12.04 2.03 -2.57
CA LEU A 64 -11.89 0.74 -3.27
C LEU A 64 -12.54 -0.44 -2.52
N ALA A 65 -13.24 -0.19 -1.42
CA ALA A 65 -13.98 -1.22 -0.73
C ALA A 65 -15.15 -1.73 -1.60
N PRO A 66 -15.44 -3.05 -1.60
CA PRO A 66 -14.79 -4.11 -0.83
C PRO A 66 -13.61 -4.77 -1.57
N HIS A 67 -13.37 -4.42 -2.83
CA HIS A 67 -12.49 -5.14 -3.75
C HIS A 67 -11.02 -5.09 -3.33
N PHE A 68 -10.57 -3.95 -2.84
CA PHE A 68 -9.20 -3.78 -2.33
C PHE A 68 -8.87 -4.82 -1.25
N GLY A 69 -9.69 -4.88 -0.20
CA GLY A 69 -9.47 -5.83 0.89
C GLY A 69 -9.48 -7.29 0.42
N ALA A 70 -10.30 -7.63 -0.57
CA ALA A 70 -10.34 -8.98 -1.12
C ALA A 70 -9.02 -9.36 -1.82
N VAL A 71 -8.50 -8.50 -2.70
CA VAL A 71 -7.27 -8.76 -3.46
C VAL A 71 -6.07 -8.91 -2.52
N PHE A 72 -5.83 -7.95 -1.63
CA PHE A 72 -4.67 -7.98 -0.75
C PHE A 72 -4.70 -9.15 0.24
N ARG A 73 -5.88 -9.53 0.76
CA ARG A 73 -6.01 -10.75 1.57
C ARG A 73 -5.57 -12.00 0.81
N THR A 74 -6.01 -12.16 -0.44
CA THR A 74 -5.64 -13.31 -1.28
C THR A 74 -4.14 -13.32 -1.59
N LEU A 75 -3.55 -12.17 -1.91
CA LEU A 75 -2.12 -12.05 -2.22
C LEU A 75 -1.25 -12.33 -0.98
N TYR A 76 -1.57 -11.74 0.18
CA TYR A 76 -0.81 -11.97 1.41
C TYR A 76 -0.93 -13.40 1.94
N ALA A 77 -2.09 -14.04 1.79
CA ALA A 77 -2.25 -15.46 2.12
C ALA A 77 -1.31 -16.34 1.27
N SER A 78 -1.13 -15.99 -0.01
CA SER A 78 -0.25 -16.71 -0.94
C SER A 78 1.24 -16.47 -0.63
N ALA A 79 1.62 -15.26 -0.24
CA ALA A 79 3.01 -14.91 0.11
C ALA A 79 3.48 -15.54 1.44
N ARG A 80 2.56 -15.83 2.36
CA ARG A 80 2.85 -16.48 3.66
C ARG A 80 2.83 -18.00 3.59
N ALA A 81 2.33 -18.60 2.51
CA ALA A 81 2.44 -20.03 2.30
C ALA A 81 3.93 -20.39 2.12
N PRO A 82 4.45 -21.47 2.75
CA PRO A 82 5.82 -21.88 2.55
C PRO A 82 6.06 -22.12 1.06
N ALA A 83 7.03 -21.40 0.48
CA ALA A 83 7.40 -21.55 -0.92
C ALA A 83 7.71 -23.03 -1.18
N THR A 84 6.84 -23.70 -1.93
CA THR A 84 7.11 -25.04 -2.44
C THR A 84 8.15 -24.87 -3.53
N ARG A 85 9.44 -24.76 -3.13
CA ARG A 85 10.54 -24.74 -4.10
C ARG A 85 10.51 -26.08 -4.84
N PRO A 86 10.35 -26.09 -6.18
CA PRO A 86 10.66 -27.28 -6.94
C PRO A 86 12.15 -27.54 -6.74
N ARG A 87 12.50 -28.76 -6.31
CA ARG A 87 13.88 -29.21 -6.33
C ARG A 87 14.27 -29.38 -7.79
N LEU A 88 15.13 -28.49 -8.29
CA LEU A 88 15.91 -28.71 -9.51
C LEU A 88 17.16 -29.51 -9.17
#